data_AF-J3KZJ8-F1
#
_entry.id   AF-J3KZJ8-F1
#
_cell.length_a   1.000
_cell.length_b   1.000
_cell.length_c   1.000
_cell.angle_alpha   90.00
_cell.angle_beta   90.00
_cell.angle_gamma   90.00
#
_symmetry.space_group_name_H-M   'P 1'
#
loop_
_entity.id
_entity.type
_entity.pdbx_description
1 polymer ?
#
loop_
_entity_poly.entity_id
_entity_poly.type
_entity_poly.pdbx_seq_one_letter_code
_entity_poly.pdbx_strand_id
1 'polypeptide(L)'
;GYLIPRPKIPVWWRWYCWICPVAWTFYGLVASQFGNIQTKLDGKDQIVAQFIAEYYGFCHDLLWLVAVVHVVFTVMFTFLFSFEIMKFNFQRR
;
A
#
# COMPACT_ATOMS: atom_id res chain seq x y z
N GLY A 1 4.51 -6.41 -0.69
CA GLY A 1 3.71 -7.29 0.19
C GLY A 1 4.43 -7.42 1.49
N TYR A 2 3.82 -6.99 2.58
CA TYR A 2 4.51 -6.75 3.86
C TYR A 2 4.37 -7.94 4.81
N LEU A 3 4.93 -9.08 4.42
CA LEU A 3 5.18 -10.20 5.34
C LEU A 3 6.22 -9.83 6.41
N ILE A 4 7.08 -8.86 6.11
CA ILE A 4 8.11 -8.34 7.01
C ILE A 4 7.71 -6.91 7.43
N PRO A 5 7.54 -6.62 8.74
CA PRO A 5 7.13 -5.30 9.22
C PRO A 5 8.18 -4.21 8.92
N ARG A 6 7.71 -2.96 8.85
CA ARG A 6 8.48 -1.77 8.41
C ARG A 6 9.73 -1.54 9.22
N PRO A 7 9.69 -1.67 10.56
CA PRO A 7 10.89 -1.56 11.38
C PRO A 7 11.98 -2.59 11.05
N LYS A 8 11.64 -3.76 10.47
CA LYS A 8 12.60 -4.83 10.17
C LYS A 8 13.23 -4.73 8.78
N ILE A 9 12.80 -3.80 7.93
CA ILE A 9 13.35 -3.62 6.58
C ILE A 9 14.52 -2.62 6.60
N PRO A 10 15.69 -2.99 6.05
CA PRO A 10 16.81 -2.06 5.94
C PRO A 10 16.43 -0.79 5.17
N VAL A 11 16.95 0.36 5.60
CA VAL A 11 16.53 1.69 5.11
C VAL A 11 16.56 1.77 3.58
N TRP A 12 17.59 1.20 2.96
CA TRP A 12 17.80 1.21 1.51
C TRP A 12 16.82 0.33 0.72
N TRP A 13 16.05 -0.56 1.35
CA TRP A 13 14.98 -1.32 0.67
C TRP A 13 13.60 -0.68 0.83
N ARG A 14 13.45 0.27 1.77
CA ARG A 14 12.14 0.83 2.07
C ARG A 14 11.52 1.54 0.88
N TRP A 15 12.31 2.27 0.09
CA TRP A 15 11.83 3.04 -1.07
C TRP A 15 11.09 2.17 -2.09
N TYR A 16 11.53 0.92 -2.29
CA TYR A 16 10.87 -0.01 -3.21
C TYR A 16 9.42 -0.28 -2.80
N CYS A 17 9.14 -0.33 -1.50
CA CYS A 17 7.78 -0.48 -0.98
C CYS A 17 6.90 0.76 -1.19
N TRP A 18 7.48 1.95 -1.42
CA TRP A 18 6.71 3.16 -1.72
C TRP A 18 6.30 3.24 -3.20
N ILE A 19 7.06 2.63 -4.12
CA ILE A 19 6.75 2.65 -5.56
C ILE A 19 5.89 1.44 -5.97
N CYS A 20 5.84 0.39 -5.15
CA CYS A 20 5.08 -0.83 -5.44
C CYS A 20 3.57 -0.65 -5.14
N PRO A 21 2.67 -0.67 -6.14
CA PRO A 21 1.22 -0.53 -5.91
C PRO A 21 0.67 -1.66 -5.03
N VAL A 22 1.18 -2.89 -5.18
CA VAL A 22 0.77 -4.06 -4.37
C VAL A 22 1.06 -3.85 -2.87
N ALA A 23 2.12 -3.12 -2.52
CA ALA A 23 2.42 -2.80 -1.14
C ALA A 23 1.37 -1.85 -0.54
N TRP A 24 0.92 -0.87 -1.31
CA TRP A 24 -0.17 0.04 -0.92
C TRP A 24 -1.52 -0.69 -0.84
N THR A 25 -1.82 -1.60 -1.76
CA THR A 25 -3.06 -2.40 -1.70
C THR A 25 -3.09 -3.24 -0.43
N PHE A 26 -1.99 -3.91 -0.09
CA PHE A 26 -1.90 -4.70 1.14
C PHE A 26 -2.08 -3.85 2.38
N TYR A 27 -1.44 -2.67 2.43
CA TYR A 27 -1.68 -1.69 3.49
C TYR A 27 -3.18 -1.37 3.61
N GLY A 28 -3.83 -1.04 2.50
CA GLY A 28 -5.24 -0.67 2.45
C GLY A 28 -6.14 -1.78 2.99
N LEU A 29 -5.93 -3.02 2.54
CA LEU A 29 -6.70 -4.18 2.99
C LEU A 29 -6.51 -4.46 4.49
N VAL A 30 -5.29 -4.42 5.00
CA VAL A 30 -5.05 -4.71 6.42
C VAL A 30 -5.60 -3.59 7.30
N ALA A 31 -5.38 -2.33 6.91
CA ALA A 31 -5.89 -1.17 7.66
C ALA A 31 -7.43 -1.07 7.60
N SER A 32 -8.07 -1.45 6.50
CA SER A 32 -9.53 -1.44 6.39
C SER A 32 -10.18 -2.56 7.22
N GLN A 33 -9.62 -3.78 7.14
CA GLN A 33 -10.21 -4.94 7.79
C GLN A 33 -9.94 -4.98 9.30
N PHE A 34 -8.73 -4.62 9.72
CA PHE A 34 -8.30 -4.82 11.10
C PHE A 34 -8.04 -3.51 11.86
N GLY A 35 -8.06 -2.36 11.19
CA GLY A 35 -7.78 -1.06 11.81
C GLY A 35 -8.82 -0.58 12.82
N ASN A 36 -10.01 -1.18 12.85
CA ASN A 36 -11.10 -0.84 13.79
C ASN A 36 -11.55 -2.04 14.65
N ILE A 37 -10.80 -3.15 14.65
CA ILE A 37 -11.18 -4.32 15.45
C ILE A 37 -10.77 -4.08 16.90
N GLN A 38 -11.76 -3.97 17.79
CA GLN A 38 -11.58 -3.79 19.24
C GLN A 38 -11.43 -5.10 20.02
N THR A 39 -11.44 -6.25 19.33
CA THR A 39 -11.24 -7.55 19.95
C THR A 39 -9.82 -7.64 20.53
N LYS A 40 -9.73 -8.14 21.78
CA LYS A 40 -8.44 -8.42 22.42
C LYS A 40 -7.78 -9.62 21.73
N LEU A 41 -6.46 -9.57 21.59
CA LEU A 41 -5.67 -10.71 21.12
C LEU A 41 -5.60 -11.77 22.22
N ASP A 42 -5.89 -13.01 21.87
CA ASP A 42 -5.87 -14.10 22.83
C ASP A 42 -4.44 -14.27 23.39
N GLY A 43 -4.30 -14.20 24.72
CA GLY A 43 -3.01 -14.25 25.41
C GLY A 43 -2.22 -12.93 25.52
N LYS A 44 -2.75 -11.78 25.08
CA LYS A 44 -2.14 -10.45 25.33
C LYS A 44 -3.18 -9.39 25.66
N ASP A 45 -2.88 -8.47 26.58
CA ASP A 45 -3.79 -7.38 26.97
C ASP A 45 -3.81 -6.21 25.96
N GLN A 46 -3.62 -6.51 24.67
CA GLN A 46 -3.60 -5.54 23.59
C GLN A 46 -4.71 -5.81 22.57
N ILE A 47 -5.26 -4.74 22.01
CA ILE A 47 -6.30 -4.80 20.98
C ILE A 47 -5.64 -5.10 19.62
N VAL A 48 -6.33 -5.84 18.74
CA VAL A 48 -5.85 -6.15 17.38
C VAL A 48 -5.44 -4.89 16.62
N ALA A 49 -6.25 -3.82 16.70
CA ALA A 49 -5.93 -2.54 16.08
C ALA A 49 -4.62 -1.92 16.61
N GLN A 50 -4.36 -1.99 17.93
CA GLN A 50 -3.10 -1.51 18.52
C GLN A 50 -1.90 -2.32 18.03
N PHE A 51 -2.00 -3.64 18.01
CA PHE A 51 -0.92 -4.51 17.52
C PHE A 51 -0.54 -4.19 16.07
N ILE A 52 -1.52 -3.93 15.22
CA ILE A 52 -1.29 -3.62 13.80
C ILE A 52 -0.66 -2.24 13.62
N ALA A 53 -1.10 -1.26 14.41
CA ALA A 53 -0.49 0.07 14.40
C ALA A 53 0.97 0.01 14.87
N GLU A 54 1.27 -0.70 15.96
CA GLU A 54 2.61 -0.73 16.56
C GLU A 54 3.59 -1.63 15.80
N TYR A 55 3.15 -2.81 15.35
CA TYR A 55 4.00 -3.78 14.68
C TYR A 55 4.17 -3.51 13.18
N TYR A 56 3.07 -3.14 12.49
CA TYR A 56 3.10 -2.88 11.04
C TYR A 56 3.16 -1.39 10.68
N GLY A 57 2.78 -0.48 11.59
CA GLY A 57 2.71 0.95 11.29
C GLY A 57 1.47 1.35 10.49
N PHE A 58 0.41 0.55 10.52
CA PHE A 58 -0.78 0.77 9.71
C PHE A 58 -1.84 1.52 10.53
N CYS A 59 -2.09 2.78 10.18
CA CYS A 59 -3.19 3.57 10.72
C CYS A 59 -4.36 3.59 9.72
N HIS A 60 -5.58 3.44 10.24
CA HIS A 60 -6.82 3.57 9.48
C HIS A 60 -6.97 4.97 8.86
N ASP A 61 -6.46 5.99 9.55
CA ASP A 61 -6.47 7.39 9.12
C ASP A 61 -5.63 7.66 7.86
N LEU A 62 -4.77 6.71 7.46
CA LEU A 62 -3.97 6.81 6.23
C LEU A 62 -4.65 6.12 5.03
N LEU A 63 -5.86 5.56 5.19
CA LEU A 63 -6.60 4.92 4.09
C LEU A 63 -6.88 5.90 2.95
N TRP A 64 -7.15 7.17 3.24
CA TRP A 64 -7.35 8.19 2.21
C TRP A 64 -6.07 8.37 1.36
N LEU A 65 -4.89 8.32 1.98
CA LEU A 65 -3.61 8.41 1.28
C LEU A 65 -3.42 7.22 0.35
N VAL A 66 -3.77 6.01 0.82
CA VAL A 66 -3.72 4.78 0.01
C VAL A 66 -4.61 4.90 -1.22
N ALA A 67 -5.82 5.44 -1.06
CA ALA A 67 -6.76 5.66 -2.17
C ALA A 67 -6.18 6.65 -3.19
N VAL A 68 -5.64 7.79 -2.74
CA VAL A 68 -4.99 8.79 -3.61
C VAL A 68 -3.84 8.17 -4.39
N VAL A 69 -2.98 7.38 -3.74
CA VAL A 69 -1.84 6.71 -4.38
C VAL A 69 -2.30 5.78 -5.52
N HIS A 70 -3.39 5.02 -5.34
CA HIS A 70 -3.92 4.14 -6.39
C HIS A 70 -4.48 4.93 -7.58
N VAL A 71 -5.14 6.07 -7.33
CA VAL A 71 -5.61 6.97 -8.39
C VAL A 71 -4.42 7.50 -9.18
N VAL A 72 -3.36 7.96 -8.50
CA VAL A 72 -2.14 8.46 -9.15
C VAL A 72 -1.50 7.38 -10.02
N PHE A 73 -1.37 6.14 -9.52
CA PHE A 73 -0.83 5.04 -10.33
C PHE A 73 -1.68 4.77 -11.57
N THR A 74 -3.01 4.68 -11.43
CA THR A 74 -3.93 4.46 -12.55
C THR A 74 -3.79 5.54 -13.62
N VAL A 75 -3.77 6.81 -13.20
CA VAL A 75 -3.60 7.95 -14.09
C VAL A 75 -2.24 7.93 -14.77
N MET A 76 -1.17 7.68 -14.03
CA MET A 76 0.20 7.55 -14.57
C MET A 76 0.27 6.44 -15.63
N PHE A 77 -0.24 5.25 -15.34
CA PHE A 77 -0.26 4.14 -16.30
C PHE A 77 -1.08 4.47 -17.55
N THR A 78 -2.22 5.15 -17.37
CA THR A 78 -3.04 5.61 -18.50
C THR A 78 -2.27 6.57 -19.39
N PHE A 79 -1.61 7.57 -18.81
CA PHE A 79 -0.80 8.53 -19.56
C PHE A 79 0.37 7.87 -20.27
N LEU A 80 1.10 6.98 -19.59
CA LEU A 80 2.21 6.23 -20.18
C LEU A 80 1.73 5.40 -21.37
N PHE A 81 0.64 4.66 -21.19
CA PHE A 81 0.05 3.84 -22.25
C PHE A 81 -0.45 4.68 -23.44
N SER A 82 -1.15 5.80 -23.19
CA SER A 82 -1.57 6.72 -24.25
C SER A 82 -0.38 7.34 -24.99
N PHE A 83 0.69 7.72 -24.27
CA PHE A 83 1.91 8.26 -24.86
C PHE A 83 2.65 7.21 -25.70
N GLU A 84 2.76 5.98 -25.19
CA GLU A 84 3.33 4.85 -25.91
C GLU A 84 2.55 4.55 -27.18
N ILE A 85 1.21 4.50 -27.13
CA ILE A 85 0.39 4.33 -28.34
C ILE A 85 0.66 5.46 -29.34
N MET A 86 0.71 6.71 -28.91
CA MET A 86 0.94 7.86 -29.79
C MET A 86 2.32 7.80 -30.47
N LYS A 87 3.37 7.45 -29.70
CA LYS A 87 4.76 7.46 -30.18
C LYS A 87 5.15 6.18 -30.92
N PHE A 88 4.68 5.04 -30.46
CA PHE A 88 4.84 3.73 -31.08
C PHE A 88 3.62 3.36 -31.92
N ASN A 89 2.87 4.34 -32.43
CA ASN A 89 1.84 4.07 -33.42
C ASN A 89 2.52 3.53 -34.68
N PHE A 90 2.68 2.20 -34.71
CA PHE A 90 3.26 1.42 -35.79
C PHE A 90 2.39 1.41 -37.06
N GLN A 91 1.35 2.23 -37.13
CA GLN A 91 0.60 2.55 -38.35
C GLN A 91 1.42 3.36 -39.39
N ARG A 92 2.74 3.16 -39.43
CA ARG A 92 3.57 3.45 -40.59
C ARG A 92 3.94 2.14 -41.30
N ARG A 93 2.90 1.40 -41.70
CA ARG A 93 2.85 0.55 -42.88
C ARG A 93 1.49 0.70 -43.51
#